data_AF-A0AAD9JD99-F1
#
_entry.id   AF-A0AAD9JD99-F1
#
_cell.length_a   1.000
_cell.length_b   1.000
_cell.length_c   1.000
_cell.angle_alpha   90.00
_cell.angle_beta   90.00
_cell.angle_gamma   90.00
#
_symmetry.space_group_name_H-M   'P 1'
#
loop_
_entity.id
_entity.type
_entity.pdbx_description
1 polymer ?
#
loop_
_entity_poly.entity_id
_entity_poly.type
_entity_poly.pdbx_seq_one_letter_code
_entity_poly.pdbx_strand_id
1 'polypeptide(L)'
;KKQYETIYPPPKKKKRSREQVDSESDTDGSIECWPRFLMIESTDSSRPLSKLSPFALQRGIQGLAGIVRNVTRLRSGQVLIEVDKQISLRQSTPVKNDSSCANESLLS
;
A
#
# COMPACT_ATOMS: atom_id res chain seq x y z
N LYS A 1 59.99 -19.80 -12.88
CA LYS A 1 59.46 -19.67 -14.27
C LYS A 1 57.94 -19.71 -14.15
N LYS A 2 57.24 -18.69 -14.68
CA LYS A 2 55.82 -18.37 -14.40
C LYS A 2 54.89 -19.43 -14.99
N GLN A 3 53.97 -19.98 -14.20
CA GLN A 3 52.82 -20.72 -14.72
C GLN A 3 51.69 -19.74 -15.04
N TYR A 4 51.11 -19.88 -16.23
CA TYR A 4 49.94 -19.15 -16.69
C TYR A 4 48.71 -19.90 -16.20
N GLU A 5 47.83 -19.20 -15.49
CA GLU A 5 46.49 -19.70 -15.17
C GLU A 5 45.52 -19.05 -16.15
N THR A 6 44.86 -19.87 -16.96
CA THR A 6 43.95 -19.43 -18.00
C THR A 6 42.68 -18.88 -17.36
N ILE A 7 42.57 -17.55 -17.34
CA ILE A 7 41.39 -16.81 -16.88
C ILE A 7 40.28 -16.98 -17.93
N TYR A 8 39.43 -17.99 -17.78
CA TYR A 8 38.17 -18.04 -18.52
C TYR A 8 37.16 -17.08 -17.87
N PRO A 9 36.47 -16.22 -18.62
CA PRO A 9 35.39 -15.42 -18.07
C PRO A 9 34.19 -16.31 -17.70
N PRO A 10 33.47 -16.03 -16.61
CA PRO A 10 32.33 -16.84 -16.20
C PRO A 10 31.20 -16.79 -17.25
N PRO A 11 30.44 -17.88 -17.43
CA PRO A 11 29.39 -17.95 -18.44
C PRO A 11 28.26 -16.97 -18.14
N LYS A 12 27.84 -16.22 -19.17
CA LYS A 12 26.75 -15.23 -19.10
C LYS A 12 25.42 -15.94 -18.81
N LYS A 13 24.83 -15.66 -17.64
CA LYS A 13 23.51 -16.17 -17.27
C LYS A 13 22.45 -15.63 -18.24
N LYS A 14 21.65 -16.52 -18.84
CA LYS A 14 20.51 -16.17 -19.70
C LYS A 14 19.46 -15.42 -18.86
N LYS A 15 19.17 -14.18 -19.25
CA LYS A 15 18.13 -13.33 -18.67
C LYS A 15 16.78 -13.89 -19.14
N ARG A 16 16.02 -14.54 -18.24
CA ARG A 16 14.63 -14.95 -18.54
C ARG A 16 13.83 -13.69 -18.85
N SER A 17 13.13 -13.67 -19.99
CA SER A 17 12.14 -12.64 -20.30
C SER A 17 11.02 -12.73 -19.29
N ARG A 18 10.73 -11.62 -18.61
CA ARG A 18 9.58 -11.51 -17.72
C ARG A 18 8.34 -11.40 -18.60
N GLU A 19 7.51 -12.44 -18.61
CA GLU A 19 6.18 -12.38 -19.21
C GLU A 19 5.37 -11.29 -18.50
N GLN A 20 4.77 -10.40 -19.29
CA GLN A 20 3.81 -9.42 -18.81
C GLN A 20 2.49 -10.15 -18.58
N VAL A 21 2.12 -10.30 -17.32
CA VAL A 21 0.77 -10.72 -16.93
C VAL A 21 -0.11 -9.49 -17.03
N ASP A 22 -0.95 -9.44 -18.05
CA ASP A 22 -2.00 -8.43 -18.15
C ASP A 22 -3.05 -8.77 -17.08
N SER A 23 -3.27 -7.83 -16.15
CA SER A 23 -4.27 -7.97 -15.09
C SER A 23 -5.53 -7.26 -15.53
N GLU A 24 -6.40 -8.00 -16.20
CA GLU A 24 -7.77 -7.63 -16.49
C GLU A 24 -8.52 -7.54 -15.15
N SER A 25 -8.91 -6.31 -14.75
CA SER A 25 -9.75 -6.10 -13.57
C SER A 25 -11.19 -5.98 -14.00
N ASP A 26 -11.96 -7.05 -13.73
CA ASP A 26 -13.41 -7.04 -13.83
C ASP A 26 -14.01 -5.95 -12.94
N THR A 27 -14.83 -5.10 -13.55
CA THR A 27 -15.55 -4.01 -12.88
C THR A 27 -16.84 -4.58 -12.30
N ASP A 28 -16.78 -5.09 -11.07
CA ASP A 28 -17.98 -5.43 -10.31
C ASP A 28 -18.51 -4.18 -9.58
N GLY A 29 -19.80 -3.93 -9.76
CA GLY A 29 -20.51 -2.67 -9.51
C GLY A 29 -20.82 -2.37 -8.04
N SER A 30 -19.84 -2.48 -7.16
CA SER A 30 -19.88 -1.79 -5.87
C SER A 30 -18.82 -0.69 -5.89
N ILE A 31 -19.25 0.57 -5.92
CA ILE A 31 -18.34 1.69 -5.72
C ILE A 31 -18.01 1.70 -4.23
N GLU A 32 -17.09 0.84 -3.80
CA GLU A 32 -16.29 1.11 -2.61
C GLU A 32 -15.53 2.41 -2.91
N CYS A 33 -16.10 3.55 -2.48
CA CYS A 33 -15.52 4.88 -2.65
C CYS A 33 -14.22 4.98 -1.82
N TRP A 34 -13.14 4.39 -2.31
CA TRP A 34 -11.84 4.48 -1.66
C TRP A 34 -11.34 5.93 -1.70
N PRO A 35 -10.94 6.51 -0.56
CA PRO A 35 -10.48 7.89 -0.53
C PRO A 35 -9.17 8.05 -1.31
N ARG A 36 -9.08 9.10 -2.13
CA ARG A 36 -7.85 9.48 -2.82
C ARG A 36 -6.80 10.04 -1.85
N PHE A 37 -7.25 10.66 -0.76
CA PHE A 37 -6.38 11.33 0.20
C PHE A 37 -6.63 10.81 1.61
N LEU A 38 -5.55 10.54 2.34
CA LEU A 38 -5.56 10.16 3.74
C LEU A 38 -4.80 11.21 4.54
N MET A 39 -5.33 11.55 5.72
CA MET A 39 -4.66 12.43 6.66
C MET A 39 -4.35 11.65 7.93
N ILE A 40 -3.09 11.71 8.37
CA ILE A 40 -2.63 11.04 9.59
C ILE A 40 -2.14 12.11 10.55
N GLU A 41 -2.55 11.97 11.80
CA GLU A 41 -2.10 12.77 12.92
C GLU A 41 -1.61 11.87 14.06
N SER A 42 -0.70 12.39 14.88
CA SER A 42 -0.29 11.66 16.07
C SER A 42 -1.35 11.85 17.15
N THR A 43 -1.79 10.74 17.75
CA THR A 43 -2.63 10.76 18.95
C THR A 43 -1.85 11.19 20.19
N ASP A 44 -0.53 11.04 20.16
CA ASP A 44 0.39 11.43 21.23
C ASP A 44 1.23 12.64 20.79
N SER A 45 1.03 13.78 21.46
CA SER A 45 1.75 15.02 21.19
C SER A 45 3.25 14.95 21.49
N SER A 46 3.69 14.01 22.35
CA SER A 46 5.11 13.80 22.64
C SER A 46 5.87 13.08 21.50
N ARG A 47 5.12 12.41 20.62
CA ARG A 47 5.62 11.60 19.50
C ARG A 47 5.08 12.10 18.15
N PRO A 48 5.46 13.31 17.70
CA PRO A 48 4.97 13.84 16.44
C PRO A 48 5.44 13.01 15.25
N LEU A 49 4.61 12.95 14.19
CA LEU A 49 4.91 12.24 12.94
C LEU A 49 6.14 12.80 12.21
N SER A 50 6.60 14.00 12.56
CA SER A 50 7.87 14.60 12.09
C SER A 50 9.10 13.76 12.44
N LYS A 51 9.04 12.98 13.54
CA LYS A 51 10.14 12.10 13.96
C LYS A 51 10.21 10.79 13.15
N LEU A 52 9.16 10.44 12.41
CA LEU A 52 9.17 9.26 11.54
C LEU A 52 9.88 9.56 10.23
N SER A 53 10.67 8.61 9.73
CA SER A 53 11.32 8.76 8.43
C SER A 53 10.28 8.74 7.30
N PRO A 54 10.49 9.49 6.21
CA PRO A 54 9.60 9.45 5.04
C PRO A 54 9.43 8.03 4.48
N PHE A 55 10.50 7.23 4.52
CA PHE A 55 10.46 5.84 4.09
C PHE A 55 9.58 4.97 4.99
N ALA A 56 9.68 5.12 6.31
CA ALA A 56 8.85 4.38 7.26
C ALA A 56 7.37 4.71 7.09
N LEU A 57 7.05 6.00 6.90
CA LEU A 57 5.70 6.45 6.59
C LEU A 57 5.20 5.79 5.31
N GLN A 58 5.94 5.92 4.20
CA GLN A 58 5.56 5.37 2.92
C GLN A 58 5.33 3.85 2.97
N ARG A 59 6.22 3.09 3.62
CA ARG A 59 6.09 1.63 3.73
C ARG A 59 4.96 1.19 4.66
N GLY A 60 4.80 1.86 5.80
CA GLY A 60 3.71 1.55 6.74
C GLY A 60 2.35 1.78 6.09
N ILE A 61 2.20 2.89 5.37
CA ILE A 61 0.95 3.20 4.67
C ILE A 61 0.74 2.30 3.47
N GLN A 62 1.82 1.90 2.78
CA GLN A 62 1.70 1.04 1.60
C GLN A 62 1.02 -0.30 1.90
N GLY A 63 1.23 -0.84 3.11
CA GLY A 63 0.52 -2.04 3.57
C GLY A 63 -0.97 -1.78 3.81
N LEU A 64 -1.33 -0.62 4.38
CA LEU A 64 -2.70 -0.32 4.81
C LEU A 64 -3.60 0.21 3.70
N ALA A 65 -3.06 1.09 2.86
CA ALA A 65 -3.83 1.92 1.96
C ALA A 65 -3.45 1.74 0.48
N GLY A 66 -2.62 0.75 0.19
CA GLY A 66 -2.20 0.43 -1.17
C GLY A 66 -1.06 1.30 -1.69
N ILE A 67 -1.09 1.64 -2.98
CA ILE A 67 0.01 2.38 -3.61
C ILE A 67 -0.04 3.84 -3.18
N VAL A 68 0.99 4.26 -2.44
CA VAL A 68 1.22 5.66 -2.05
C VAL A 68 1.85 6.41 -3.22
N ARG A 69 1.19 7.46 -3.69
CA ARG A 69 1.68 8.36 -4.74
C ARG A 69 2.52 9.48 -4.16
N ASN A 70 2.04 10.08 -3.08
CA ASN A 70 2.69 11.25 -2.48
C ASN A 70 2.49 11.27 -0.97
N VAL A 71 3.48 11.79 -0.25
CA VAL A 71 3.45 12.01 1.20
C VAL A 71 3.90 13.44 1.47
N THR A 72 2.97 14.28 1.89
CA THR A 72 3.21 15.70 2.16
C THR A 72 3.03 15.99 3.64
N ARG A 73 4.00 16.68 4.25
CA ARG A 73 3.88 17.16 5.63
C ARG A 73 3.22 18.52 5.63
N LEU A 74 2.13 18.66 6.39
CA LEU A 74 1.43 19.92 6.55
C LEU A 74 2.10 20.76 7.64
N ARG A 75 1.89 22.07 7.60
CA ARG A 75 2.39 23.01 8.63
C ARG A 75 1.76 22.75 10.00
N SER A 76 0.57 22.15 10.04
CA SER A 76 -0.10 21.68 11.25
C SER A 76 0.63 20.52 11.95
N GLY A 77 1.63 19.90 11.31
CA GLY A 77 2.32 18.71 11.81
C GLY A 77 1.66 17.39 11.40
N GLN A 78 0.51 17.44 10.73
CA GLN A 78 -0.17 16.30 10.13
C GLN A 78 0.49 15.87 8.82
N VAL A 79 0.20 14.66 8.37
CA VAL A 79 0.71 14.10 7.12
C VAL A 79 -0.46 13.83 6.18
N LEU A 80 -0.44 14.45 5.01
CA LEU A 80 -1.37 14.22 3.92
C LEU A 80 -0.76 13.24 2.93
N ILE A 81 -1.51 12.20 2.57
CA ILE A 81 -1.05 11.12 1.71
C ILE A 81 -2.02 10.96 0.55
N GLU A 82 -1.49 10.89 -0.67
CA GLU A 82 -2.26 10.55 -1.85
C GLU A 82 -2.10 9.06 -2.16
N VAL A 83 -3.22 8.36 -2.36
CA VAL A 83 -3.28 6.92 -2.63
C VAL A 83 -4.11 6.62 -3.87
N ASP A 84 -3.72 5.59 -4.62
CA ASP A 84 -4.30 5.36 -5.94
C ASP A 84 -5.62 4.62 -5.94
N LYS A 85 -5.64 3.45 -5.30
CA LYS A 85 -6.77 2.55 -5.14
C LYS A 85 -6.50 1.69 -3.92
N GLN A 86 -7.58 1.25 -3.27
CA GLN A 86 -7.54 0.23 -2.24
C GLN A 86 -6.77 -0.98 -2.77
N ILE A 87 -5.68 -1.35 -2.12
CA ILE A 87 -5.28 -2.75 -2.14
C ILE A 87 -6.20 -3.40 -1.13
N SER A 88 -7.17 -4.15 -1.62
CA SER A 88 -7.93 -5.05 -0.77
C SER A 88 -6.93 -6.10 -0.28
N LEU A 89 -6.29 -5.84 0.86
CA LEU A 89 -5.53 -6.86 1.59
C LEU A 89 -6.55 -7.94 1.92
N ARG A 90 -6.64 -8.97 1.07
CA ARG A 90 -7.41 -10.17 1.37
C ARG A 90 -6.79 -10.85 2.58
N GLN A 91 -7.21 -10.45 3.77
CA GLN A 91 -7.42 -11.42 4.82
C GLN A 91 -8.74 -12.11 4.48
N SER A 92 -8.65 -13.14 3.65
CA SER A 92 -9.77 -14.02 3.35
C SER A 92 -10.10 -14.83 4.60
N THR A 93 -10.95 -14.32 5.46
CA THR A 93 -11.95 -15.16 6.12
C THR A 93 -13.28 -14.42 6.10
N PRO A 94 -14.30 -14.91 5.39
CA PRO A 94 -15.64 -14.40 5.55
C PRO A 94 -16.10 -14.77 6.95
N VAL A 95 -16.07 -13.83 7.89
CA VAL A 95 -16.93 -13.93 9.06
C VAL A 95 -18.32 -13.55 8.55
N LYS A 96 -19.18 -14.56 8.39
CA LYS A 96 -20.61 -14.35 8.21
C LYS A 96 -21.11 -13.68 9.49
N ASN A 97 -21.08 -12.36 9.51
CA ASN A 97 -21.82 -11.59 10.51
C ASN A 97 -23.23 -11.43 9.94
N ASP A 98 -24.10 -12.37 10.30
CA ASP A 98 -25.53 -12.15 10.26
C ASP A 98 -25.85 -11.09 11.32
N SER A 99 -25.71 -9.82 10.97
CA SER A 99 -26.23 -8.72 11.78
C SER A 99 -27.10 -7.85 10.90
N SER A 100 -28.40 -8.20 10.93
CA SER A 100 -29.51 -7.35 10.53
C SER A 100 -29.34 -5.95 11.12
N CYS A 101 -28.95 -4.98 10.29
CA CYS A 101 -29.15 -3.57 10.59
C CYS A 101 -30.54 -3.19 10.11
N ALA A 102 -31.57 -3.64 10.85
CA ALA A 102 -32.88 -3.03 10.76
C ALA A 102 -32.78 -1.62 11.37
N ASN A 103 -32.91 -0.65 10.48
CA ASN A 103 -33.10 0.75 10.74
C ASN A 103 -34.25 1.00 11.73
N GLU A 104 -33.93 1.58 12.89
CA GLU A 104 -34.86 2.47 13.58
C GLU A 104 -35.10 3.69 12.69
N SER A 105 -36.36 3.90 12.29
CA SER A 105 -37.04 5.20 12.20
C SER A 105 -38.43 5.00 11.60
N LEU A 106 -39.49 5.24 12.38
CA LEU A 106 -40.26 6.48 12.25
C LEU A 106 -41.29 6.60 13.37
N LEU A 107 -41.29 7.78 13.99
CA LEU A 107 -42.43 8.33 14.75
C LEU A 107 -43.70 8.32 13.90
N SER A 108 -44.80 7.79 14.42
CA SER A 108 -46.01 8.55 14.80
C SER A 108 -47.09 7.63 15.36
#